data_AF-A0A0F4YE07-F1
#
_entry.id   AF-A0A0F4YE07-F1
#
_cell.length_a   1.000
_cell.length_b   1.000
_cell.length_c   1.000
_cell.angle_alpha   90.00
_cell.angle_beta   90.00
_cell.angle_gamma   90.00
#
_symmetry.space_group_name_H-M   'P 1'
#
loop_
_entity.id
_entity.type
_entity.pdbx_description
1 polymer ?
#
loop_
_entity_poly.entity_id
_entity_poly.type
_entity_poly.pdbx_seq_one_letter_code
_entity_poly.pdbx_strand_id
1 'polypeptide(L)'
;MPPRSPLELPEIVARVLQHLDNKSLVAATQVNSLWAEEATNWIWRGSYRDSLYSHSLPLRRIANSPKERRDWYTRKIRHLKLRTCDDDDDDGDDGDDFPIQRLLKEKGFHFPNLVSVVVDIGNENMTEEDMARFLQLNLLCLELFAGSYTRWFLEQIQKHAPSLRACLLDNLLALEDPDTPHVTKEDFLNFLQAMPSLKHLELVMGFEPCLTEDVMVYLLLRPGLEKLAIGAETVLTGSVVHKSFDQTNIPDEAIFPHLRSLEITAEDRAVRRIMPLLKNLQILTLSILDCESPTETVRCIASCTRLEGITLSWADGEPVTGASLEHLASHCPMLRRVELEPEADATVDLSDEWFEAIASKLVHLEVLSFRVIRGAISARSLASLARHCPRLRQVEMPPELEILELDDEPDSVRFPSLETLCLGPIAPGVRRLESPEEVERVHERIIALLDWRFPALTTFSFTPVTPQGQRADPLPRKVHRHLSQRGLWLSWSPTLENELTARLIEPVRGSRFNPLS
;
A
#
# COMPACT_ATOMS: atom_id res chain seq x y z
N MET A 1 14.91 -50.65 12.05
CA MET A 1 13.95 -49.87 11.24
C MET A 1 14.75 -49.11 10.20
N PRO A 2 14.37 -49.16 8.90
CA PRO A 2 15.01 -48.30 7.90
C PRO A 2 14.80 -46.82 8.27
N PRO A 3 15.77 -45.94 7.99
CA PRO A 3 15.60 -44.51 8.22
C PRO A 3 14.43 -44.00 7.38
N ARG A 4 13.49 -43.30 8.02
CA ARG A 4 12.39 -42.62 7.32
C ARG A 4 12.98 -41.60 6.34
N SER A 5 12.42 -41.54 5.14
CA SER A 5 12.81 -40.52 4.18
C SER A 5 12.51 -39.14 4.77
N PRO A 6 13.39 -38.13 4.61
CA PRO A 6 13.10 -36.76 5.03
C PRO A 6 11.78 -36.22 4.46
N LEU A 7 11.34 -36.72 3.30
CA LEU A 7 10.07 -36.34 2.65
C LEU A 7 8.82 -36.98 3.28
N GLU A 8 8.99 -37.81 4.31
CA GLU A 8 7.90 -38.32 5.16
C GLU A 8 7.67 -37.46 6.40
N LEU A 9 8.49 -36.41 6.61
CA LEU A 9 8.34 -35.47 7.72
C LEU A 9 7.47 -34.28 7.29
N PRO A 10 6.30 -34.04 7.93
CA PRO A 10 5.41 -32.93 7.58
C PRO A 10 6.10 -31.57 7.56
N GLU A 11 7.02 -31.32 8.50
CA GLU A 11 7.72 -30.04 8.61
C GLU A 11 8.64 -29.78 7.42
N ILE A 12 9.27 -30.83 6.89
CA ILE A 12 10.12 -30.73 5.69
C ILE A 12 9.26 -30.52 4.46
N VAL A 13 8.16 -31.27 4.32
CA VAL A 13 7.22 -31.11 3.20
C VAL A 13 6.63 -29.70 3.20
N ALA A 14 6.12 -29.22 4.33
CA ALA A 14 5.59 -27.86 4.47
C ALA A 14 6.62 -26.79 4.09
N ARG A 15 7.89 -26.96 4.49
CA ARG A 15 9.00 -26.05 4.11
C ARG A 15 9.36 -26.12 2.62
N VAL A 16 9.17 -27.25 1.94
CA VAL A 16 9.35 -27.32 0.49
C VAL A 16 8.18 -26.63 -0.21
N LEU A 17 6.96 -26.94 0.21
CA LEU A 17 5.72 -26.45 -0.41
C LEU A 17 5.56 -24.93 -0.33
N GLN A 18 6.08 -24.28 0.72
CA GLN A 18 6.07 -22.81 0.82
C GLN A 18 6.79 -22.09 -0.32
N HIS A 19 7.63 -22.82 -1.08
CA HIS A 19 8.38 -22.27 -2.21
C HIS A 19 7.72 -22.52 -3.57
N LEU A 20 6.62 -23.27 -3.61
CA LEU A 20 5.94 -23.63 -4.85
C LEU A 20 4.92 -22.57 -5.27
N ASP A 21 4.64 -22.49 -6.57
CA ASP A 21 3.53 -21.70 -7.10
C ASP A 21 2.19 -22.48 -6.96
N ASN A 22 1.08 -21.80 -7.23
CA ASN A 22 -0.26 -22.40 -7.08
C ASN A 22 -0.44 -23.66 -7.94
N LYS A 23 0.11 -23.69 -9.16
CA LYS A 23 0.02 -24.86 -10.05
C LYS A 23 0.78 -26.05 -9.48
N SER A 24 2.00 -25.82 -9.00
CA SER A 24 2.82 -26.87 -8.39
C SER A 24 2.26 -27.34 -7.05
N LEU A 25 1.63 -26.45 -6.27
CA LEU A 25 0.88 -26.84 -5.07
C LEU A 25 -0.28 -27.77 -5.41
N VAL A 26 -1.05 -27.48 -6.47
CA VAL A 26 -2.13 -28.39 -6.92
C VAL A 26 -1.56 -29.74 -7.35
N ALA A 27 -0.46 -29.76 -8.10
CA ALA A 27 0.21 -31.02 -8.47
C ALA A 27 0.71 -31.79 -7.23
N ALA A 28 1.26 -31.10 -6.23
CA ALA A 28 1.68 -31.68 -4.97
C ALA A 28 0.53 -32.39 -4.23
N THR A 29 -0.72 -31.93 -4.40
CA THR A 29 -1.87 -32.61 -3.77
C THR A 29 -2.11 -34.03 -4.29
N GLN A 30 -1.53 -34.40 -5.42
CA GLN A 30 -1.73 -35.69 -6.07
C GLN A 30 -0.62 -36.72 -5.74
N VAL A 31 0.42 -36.33 -4.98
CA VAL A 31 1.58 -37.19 -4.73
C VAL A 31 1.26 -38.31 -3.73
N ASN A 32 0.81 -37.96 -2.52
CA ASN A 32 0.37 -38.88 -1.48
C ASN A 32 -0.44 -38.12 -0.41
N SER A 33 -0.97 -38.81 0.60
CA SER A 33 -1.82 -38.20 1.63
C SER A 33 -1.13 -37.11 2.47
N LEU A 34 0.17 -37.25 2.75
CA LEU A 34 0.94 -36.24 3.49
C LEU A 34 1.10 -34.97 2.66
N TRP A 35 1.55 -35.12 1.42
CA TRP A 35 1.70 -33.98 0.49
C TRP A 35 0.36 -33.33 0.19
N ALA A 36 -0.72 -34.11 0.06
CA ALA A 36 -2.08 -33.60 -0.09
C ALA A 36 -2.52 -32.75 1.11
N GLU A 37 -2.29 -33.23 2.34
CA GLU A 37 -2.67 -32.48 3.53
C GLU A 37 -1.89 -31.15 3.63
N GLU A 38 -0.57 -31.19 3.47
CA GLU A 38 0.27 -29.98 3.56
C GLU A 38 0.05 -29.02 2.38
N ALA A 39 -0.08 -29.52 1.16
CA ALA A 39 -0.33 -28.66 0.00
C ALA A 39 -1.71 -28.01 0.08
N THR A 40 -2.73 -28.72 0.54
CA THR A 40 -4.06 -28.11 0.76
C THR A 40 -4.04 -27.13 1.94
N ASN A 41 -3.21 -27.34 2.97
CA ASN A 41 -2.99 -26.33 4.00
C ASN A 41 -2.48 -25.03 3.36
N TRP A 42 -1.49 -25.10 2.48
CA TRP A 42 -0.97 -23.91 1.78
C TRP A 42 -1.98 -23.27 0.82
N ILE A 43 -2.69 -24.06 0.02
CA ILE A 43 -3.69 -23.56 -0.93
C ILE A 43 -4.84 -22.83 -0.22
N TRP A 44 -5.33 -23.37 0.90
CA TRP A 44 -6.50 -22.85 1.60
C TRP A 44 -6.17 -21.92 2.76
N ARG A 45 -4.91 -21.81 3.20
CA ARG A 45 -4.51 -20.90 4.29
C ARG A 45 -4.91 -19.45 4.01
N GLY A 46 -4.94 -19.08 2.73
CA GLY A 46 -4.97 -17.69 2.28
C GLY A 46 -3.60 -17.04 2.44
N SER A 47 -3.46 -15.85 1.88
CA SER A 47 -2.33 -14.96 2.15
C SER A 47 -2.86 -13.60 2.57
N TYR A 48 -2.21 -13.00 3.57
CA TYR A 48 -2.53 -11.64 3.97
C TYR A 48 -2.11 -10.69 2.82
N ARG A 49 -3.10 -9.98 2.24
CA ARG A 49 -2.98 -8.99 1.15
C ARG A 49 -2.28 -9.42 -0.17
N ASP A 50 -1.63 -10.58 -0.24
CA ASP A 50 -0.92 -11.06 -1.46
C ASP A 50 -1.74 -12.00 -2.37
N SER A 51 -3.00 -12.32 -2.01
CA SER A 51 -3.85 -13.12 -2.87
C SER A 51 -4.57 -12.19 -3.85
N LEU A 52 -4.19 -12.29 -5.13
CA LEU A 52 -4.93 -11.73 -6.27
C LEU A 52 -6.40 -12.16 -6.29
N TYR A 53 -6.77 -13.17 -5.50
CA TYR A 53 -8.09 -13.77 -5.52
C TYR A 53 -8.74 -13.65 -4.15
N SER A 54 -9.89 -12.98 -4.12
CA SER A 54 -10.86 -13.07 -3.03
C SER A 54 -11.17 -14.55 -2.71
N HIS A 55 -11.41 -14.86 -1.43
CA HIS A 55 -11.89 -16.19 -1.05
C HIS A 55 -13.36 -16.40 -1.45
N SER A 56 -14.06 -15.37 -1.93
CA SER A 56 -15.46 -15.46 -2.41
C SER A 56 -15.64 -16.61 -3.40
N LEU A 57 -14.79 -16.70 -4.44
CA LEU A 57 -14.92 -17.71 -5.49
C LEU A 57 -14.61 -19.15 -5.01
N PRO A 58 -13.50 -19.43 -4.30
CA PRO A 58 -13.27 -20.75 -3.69
C PRO A 58 -14.41 -21.21 -2.77
N LEU A 59 -14.96 -20.30 -1.96
CA LEU A 59 -16.06 -20.60 -1.04
C LEU A 59 -17.37 -20.91 -1.79
N ARG A 60 -17.69 -20.15 -2.85
CA ARG A 60 -18.81 -20.46 -3.77
C ARG A 60 -18.69 -21.88 -4.34
N ARG A 61 -17.49 -22.28 -4.78
CA ARG A 61 -17.26 -23.62 -5.35
C ARG A 61 -17.49 -24.77 -4.37
N ILE A 62 -17.18 -24.58 -3.07
CA ILE A 62 -17.39 -25.63 -2.06
C ILE A 62 -18.73 -25.53 -1.34
N ALA A 63 -19.52 -24.48 -1.57
CA ALA A 63 -20.79 -24.24 -0.89
C ALA A 63 -21.79 -25.40 -1.02
N ASN A 64 -21.79 -26.08 -2.17
CA ASN A 64 -22.68 -27.22 -2.44
C ASN A 64 -22.06 -28.58 -2.06
N SER A 65 -20.83 -28.59 -1.52
CA SER A 65 -20.22 -29.83 -0.97
C SER A 65 -20.88 -30.23 0.36
N PRO A 66 -20.80 -31.50 0.80
CA PRO A 66 -21.24 -31.91 2.14
C PRO A 66 -20.59 -31.09 3.27
N LYS A 67 -21.28 -30.97 4.41
CA LYS A 67 -20.82 -30.14 5.53
C LYS A 67 -19.42 -30.52 6.00
N GLU A 68 -19.13 -31.81 6.14
CA GLU A 68 -17.83 -32.31 6.59
C GLU A 68 -16.70 -31.86 5.65
N ARG A 69 -16.98 -31.80 4.35
CA ARG A 69 -16.02 -31.34 3.35
C ARG A 69 -15.80 -29.82 3.43
N ARG A 70 -16.87 -29.04 3.66
CA ARG A 70 -16.75 -27.59 3.89
C ARG A 70 -15.91 -27.32 5.13
N ASP A 71 -16.25 -27.95 6.26
CA ASP A 71 -15.55 -27.81 7.54
C ASP A 71 -14.06 -28.21 7.40
N TRP A 72 -13.75 -29.23 6.58
CA TRP A 72 -12.38 -29.66 6.33
C TRP A 72 -11.52 -28.62 5.60
N TYR A 73 -12.11 -27.86 4.65
CA TYR A 73 -11.40 -26.77 3.98
C TYR A 73 -11.37 -25.50 4.83
N THR A 74 -12.48 -25.14 5.46
CA THR A 74 -12.60 -23.86 6.19
C THR A 74 -11.74 -23.83 7.45
N ARG A 75 -11.49 -24.97 8.09
CA ARG A 75 -10.51 -25.07 9.19
C ARG A 75 -9.07 -24.79 8.75
N LYS A 76 -8.74 -24.87 7.45
CA LYS A 76 -7.40 -24.58 6.93
C LYS A 76 -7.21 -23.08 6.67
N ILE A 77 -8.29 -22.33 6.52
CA ILE A 77 -8.26 -20.88 6.27
C ILE A 77 -7.79 -20.15 7.53
N ARG A 78 -6.75 -19.33 7.36
CA ARG A 78 -6.20 -18.44 8.39
C ARG A 78 -6.39 -16.97 8.04
N HIS A 79 -6.35 -16.65 6.75
CA HIS A 79 -6.56 -15.29 6.24
C HIS A 79 -7.78 -15.32 5.35
N LEU A 80 -8.89 -14.78 5.84
CA LEU A 80 -10.14 -14.72 5.08
C LEU A 80 -10.28 -13.33 4.46
N LYS A 81 -10.36 -13.26 3.14
CA LYS A 81 -10.62 -12.03 2.40
C LYS A 81 -11.93 -12.19 1.62
N LEU A 82 -12.92 -11.40 1.99
CA LEU A 82 -14.22 -11.34 1.35
C LEU A 82 -14.33 -10.00 0.63
N ARG A 83 -14.51 -10.06 -0.68
CA ARG A 83 -14.77 -8.89 -1.53
C ARG A 83 -16.06 -9.06 -2.29
N THR A 84 -16.77 -7.96 -2.57
CA THR A 84 -17.66 -7.88 -3.72
C THR A 84 -16.86 -8.29 -4.96
N CYS A 85 -17.43 -9.20 -5.74
CA CYS A 85 -16.83 -9.57 -7.01
C CYS A 85 -17.21 -8.46 -8.01
N ASP A 86 -16.57 -7.30 -7.90
CA ASP A 86 -16.79 -6.20 -8.86
C ASP A 86 -16.16 -6.50 -10.23
N ASP A 87 -15.45 -7.64 -10.36
CA ASP A 87 -14.86 -8.10 -11.63
C ASP A 87 -15.89 -8.69 -12.62
N ASP A 88 -17.20 -8.68 -12.31
CA ASP A 88 -18.28 -9.09 -13.24
C ASP A 88 -18.77 -7.92 -14.13
N ASP A 89 -17.91 -6.91 -14.35
CA ASP A 89 -18.18 -5.73 -15.18
C ASP A 89 -18.31 -6.03 -16.70
N ASP A 90 -18.11 -7.25 -17.21
CA ASP A 90 -17.97 -7.43 -18.68
C ASP A 90 -18.72 -8.59 -19.36
N ASP A 91 -19.57 -9.37 -18.71
CA ASP A 91 -20.43 -10.30 -19.45
C ASP A 91 -21.73 -10.52 -18.68
N GLY A 92 -22.82 -9.84 -19.09
CA GLY A 92 -24.15 -9.87 -18.45
C GLY A 92 -24.86 -11.23 -18.43
N ASP A 93 -24.21 -12.24 -17.85
CA ASP A 93 -24.79 -13.51 -17.49
C ASP A 93 -25.39 -13.37 -16.08
N ASP A 94 -26.70 -13.11 -16.02
CA ASP A 94 -27.55 -12.96 -14.82
C ASP A 94 -27.61 -14.23 -13.93
N GLY A 95 -26.61 -15.11 -14.01
CA GLY A 95 -26.58 -16.44 -13.44
C GLY A 95 -26.10 -16.49 -11.99
N ASP A 96 -27.03 -16.24 -11.06
CA ASP A 96 -26.90 -16.59 -9.63
C ASP A 96 -25.81 -15.83 -8.87
N ASP A 97 -25.91 -14.49 -8.88
CA ASP A 97 -25.07 -13.66 -8.04
C ASP A 97 -25.56 -13.64 -6.58
N PHE A 98 -25.42 -14.78 -5.90
CA PHE A 98 -25.75 -14.92 -4.49
C PHE A 98 -24.73 -14.12 -3.66
N PRO A 99 -25.16 -13.12 -2.86
CA PRO A 99 -24.25 -12.39 -1.99
C PRO A 99 -23.49 -13.34 -1.07
N ILE A 100 -22.17 -13.18 -1.01
CA ILE A 100 -21.29 -14.12 -0.30
C ILE A 100 -21.69 -14.28 1.17
N GLN A 101 -22.14 -13.20 1.83
CA GLN A 101 -22.66 -13.24 3.21
C GLN A 101 -23.84 -14.20 3.36
N ARG A 102 -24.83 -14.12 2.47
CA ARG A 102 -26.00 -14.99 2.48
C ARG A 102 -25.59 -16.45 2.30
N LEU A 103 -24.66 -16.72 1.39
CA LEU A 103 -24.09 -18.05 1.18
C LEU A 103 -23.40 -18.59 2.44
N LEU A 104 -22.58 -17.77 3.10
CA LEU A 104 -21.89 -18.14 4.33
C LEU A 104 -22.88 -18.55 5.43
N LYS A 105 -23.96 -17.78 5.59
CA LYS A 105 -25.03 -18.02 6.56
C LYS A 105 -25.85 -19.28 6.22
N GLU A 106 -26.37 -19.38 5.01
CA GLU A 106 -27.24 -20.49 4.59
C GLU A 106 -26.51 -21.84 4.59
N LYS A 107 -25.23 -21.86 4.21
CA LYS A 107 -24.44 -23.09 4.19
C LYS A 107 -23.73 -23.37 5.52
N GLY A 108 -23.85 -22.48 6.51
CA GLY A 108 -23.27 -22.64 7.84
C GLY A 108 -21.75 -22.77 7.82
N PHE A 109 -21.07 -21.91 7.07
CA PHE A 109 -19.60 -21.88 7.05
C PHE A 109 -19.06 -21.48 8.43
N HIS A 110 -17.99 -22.16 8.86
CA HIS A 110 -17.32 -21.87 10.13
C HIS A 110 -15.80 -21.87 9.95
N PHE A 111 -15.12 -20.88 10.52
CA PHE A 111 -13.69 -20.64 10.32
C PHE A 111 -12.96 -20.60 11.67
N PRO A 112 -12.63 -21.77 12.25
CA PRO A 112 -12.15 -21.87 13.63
C PRO A 112 -10.70 -21.39 13.85
N ASN A 113 -9.95 -21.13 12.78
CA ASN A 113 -8.50 -20.85 12.83
C ASN A 113 -8.14 -19.50 12.20
N LEU A 114 -9.09 -18.54 12.13
CA LEU A 114 -8.81 -17.25 11.52
C LEU A 114 -7.82 -16.45 12.37
N VAL A 115 -6.91 -15.79 11.67
CA VAL A 115 -5.91 -14.90 12.20
C VAL A 115 -6.09 -13.51 11.61
N SER A 116 -6.48 -13.43 10.34
CA SER A 116 -6.83 -12.18 9.66
C SER A 116 -8.16 -12.32 8.94
N VAL A 117 -8.96 -11.27 9.02
CA VAL A 117 -10.22 -11.11 8.30
C VAL A 117 -10.21 -9.76 7.61
N VAL A 118 -10.48 -9.78 6.31
CA VAL A 118 -10.68 -8.60 5.48
C VAL A 118 -12.06 -8.72 4.85
N VAL A 119 -12.93 -7.75 5.12
CA VAL A 119 -14.30 -7.70 4.60
C VAL A 119 -14.47 -6.37 3.87
N ASP A 120 -14.84 -6.47 2.60
CA ASP A 120 -14.94 -5.36 1.67
C ASP A 120 -16.13 -5.64 0.76
N ILE A 121 -17.33 -5.53 1.33
CA ILE A 121 -18.58 -5.98 0.67
C ILE A 121 -19.63 -4.87 0.61
N GLY A 122 -19.33 -3.67 1.14
CA GLY A 122 -20.27 -2.56 1.23
C GLY A 122 -21.39 -2.75 2.27
N ASN A 123 -22.03 -1.64 2.65
CA ASN A 123 -23.03 -1.56 3.73
C ASN A 123 -24.23 -2.49 3.52
N GLU A 124 -24.64 -2.74 2.27
CA GLU A 124 -25.85 -3.51 1.97
C GLU A 124 -25.69 -5.02 2.19
N ASN A 125 -24.45 -5.52 2.24
CA ASN A 125 -24.16 -6.95 2.13
C ASN A 125 -23.57 -7.57 3.39
N MET A 126 -23.32 -6.83 4.48
CA MET A 126 -22.92 -7.44 5.73
C MET A 126 -23.32 -6.63 6.97
N THR A 127 -24.19 -7.21 7.80
CA THR A 127 -24.56 -6.61 9.11
C THR A 127 -23.44 -6.78 10.14
N GLU A 128 -23.45 -5.96 11.19
CA GLU A 128 -22.52 -6.10 12.33
C GLU A 128 -22.62 -7.49 12.97
N GLU A 129 -23.82 -8.07 13.06
CA GLU A 129 -24.03 -9.41 13.60
C GLU A 129 -23.41 -10.51 12.73
N ASP A 130 -23.37 -10.32 11.41
CA ASP A 130 -22.71 -11.25 10.52
C ASP A 130 -21.19 -11.12 10.62
N MET A 131 -20.65 -9.90 10.72
CA MET A 131 -19.22 -9.66 10.94
C MET A 131 -18.75 -10.21 12.29
N ALA A 132 -19.57 -10.06 13.34
CA ALA A 132 -19.26 -10.53 14.69
C ALA A 132 -19.00 -12.04 14.76
N ARG A 133 -19.49 -12.82 13.79
CA ARG A 133 -19.25 -14.28 13.72
C ARG A 133 -17.81 -14.65 13.39
N PHE A 134 -17.02 -13.73 12.83
CA PHE A 134 -15.61 -13.97 12.55
C PHE A 134 -14.70 -13.65 13.74
N LEU A 135 -15.22 -12.90 14.72
CA LEU A 135 -14.48 -12.52 15.92
C LEU A 135 -14.17 -13.76 16.76
N GLN A 136 -12.89 -13.94 17.06
CA GLN A 136 -12.39 -15.08 17.81
C GLN A 136 -11.11 -14.71 18.56
N LEU A 137 -10.77 -15.45 19.62
CA LEU A 137 -9.70 -15.11 20.55
C LEU A 137 -8.31 -15.06 19.89
N ASN A 138 -8.12 -15.80 18.80
CA ASN A 138 -6.91 -15.88 17.98
C ASN A 138 -6.87 -14.88 16.81
N LEU A 139 -7.91 -14.07 16.63
CA LEU A 139 -7.93 -13.04 15.59
C LEU A 139 -6.91 -11.95 15.94
N LEU A 140 -5.98 -11.70 15.02
CA LEU A 140 -4.92 -10.69 15.17
C LEU A 140 -5.12 -9.48 14.24
N CYS A 141 -5.86 -9.64 13.15
CA CYS A 141 -6.11 -8.60 12.17
C CYS A 141 -7.57 -8.60 11.71
N LEU A 142 -8.15 -7.40 11.70
CA LEU A 142 -9.52 -7.16 11.25
C LEU A 142 -9.50 -5.91 10.37
N GLU A 143 -9.88 -6.04 9.11
CA GLU A 143 -10.02 -4.92 8.17
C GLU A 143 -11.42 -4.93 7.62
N LEU A 144 -12.16 -3.85 7.84
CA LEU A 144 -13.54 -3.72 7.44
C LEU A 144 -13.70 -2.44 6.63
N PHE A 145 -14.07 -2.59 5.37
CA PHE A 145 -14.25 -1.52 4.40
C PHE A 145 -15.74 -1.25 4.20
N ALA A 146 -16.11 0.03 4.05
CA ALA A 146 -17.47 0.48 3.76
C ALA A 146 -18.52 -0.19 4.66
N GLY A 147 -18.35 -0.07 5.98
CA GLY A 147 -19.26 -0.64 6.96
C GLY A 147 -19.89 0.41 7.86
N SER A 148 -20.77 -0.09 8.72
CA SER A 148 -21.61 0.72 9.58
C SER A 148 -21.45 0.27 11.02
N TYR A 149 -20.49 0.85 11.74
CA TYR A 149 -20.14 0.38 13.08
C TYR A 149 -20.77 1.22 14.18
N THR A 150 -21.45 0.54 15.08
CA THR A 150 -22.06 1.07 16.31
C THR A 150 -21.19 0.73 17.51
N ARG A 151 -21.54 1.32 18.66
CA ARG A 151 -20.96 0.96 19.95
C ARG A 151 -21.01 -0.55 20.22
N TRP A 152 -22.12 -1.20 19.85
CA TRP A 152 -22.32 -2.63 20.12
C TRP A 152 -21.24 -3.50 19.46
N PHE A 153 -20.86 -3.18 18.23
CA PHE A 153 -19.86 -3.95 17.52
C PHE A 153 -18.45 -3.73 18.07
N LEU A 154 -18.11 -2.51 18.47
CA LEU A 154 -16.86 -2.25 19.21
C LEU A 154 -16.77 -3.07 20.51
N GLU A 155 -17.89 -3.21 21.24
CA GLU A 155 -17.97 -4.08 22.41
C GLU A 155 -17.82 -5.57 22.04
N GLN A 156 -18.33 -6.02 20.89
CA GLN A 156 -18.11 -7.39 20.41
C GLN A 156 -16.63 -7.65 20.09
N ILE A 157 -15.94 -6.72 19.44
CA ILE A 157 -14.50 -6.84 19.14
C ILE A 157 -13.71 -7.00 20.44
N GLN A 158 -13.96 -6.15 21.44
CA GLN A 158 -13.30 -6.24 22.75
C GLN A 158 -13.50 -7.61 23.41
N LYS A 159 -14.75 -8.08 23.40
CA LYS A 159 -15.13 -9.32 24.08
C LYS A 159 -14.61 -10.57 23.38
N HIS A 160 -14.66 -10.59 22.05
CA HIS A 160 -14.44 -11.81 21.27
C HIS A 160 -13.08 -11.87 20.58
N ALA A 161 -12.40 -10.73 20.38
CA ALA A 161 -11.07 -10.64 19.77
C ALA A 161 -10.09 -9.79 20.60
N PRO A 162 -9.89 -10.04 21.91
CA PRO A 162 -9.02 -9.23 22.76
C PRO A 162 -7.53 -9.25 22.35
N SER A 163 -7.13 -10.22 21.52
CA SER A 163 -5.76 -10.36 21.00
C SER A 163 -5.50 -9.52 19.74
N LEU A 164 -6.48 -8.76 19.26
CA LEU A 164 -6.38 -8.00 18.02
C LEU A 164 -5.18 -7.04 18.05
N ARG A 165 -4.35 -7.09 17.01
CA ARG A 165 -3.14 -6.27 16.86
C ARG A 165 -3.25 -5.25 15.76
N ALA A 166 -4.01 -5.56 14.71
CA ALA A 166 -4.27 -4.68 13.59
C ALA A 166 -5.76 -4.52 13.36
N CYS A 167 -6.21 -3.26 13.24
CA CYS A 167 -7.59 -2.92 13.01
C CYS A 167 -7.67 -1.81 11.95
N LEU A 168 -8.35 -2.09 10.84
CA LEU A 168 -8.77 -1.08 9.87
C LEU A 168 -10.29 -0.99 9.92
N LEU A 169 -10.80 0.22 10.17
CA LEU A 169 -12.23 0.50 10.17
C LEU A 169 -12.53 1.65 9.23
N ASP A 170 -13.42 1.40 8.30
CA ASP A 170 -14.01 2.39 7.40
C ASP A 170 -15.52 2.47 7.66
N ASN A 171 -15.98 3.59 8.23
CA ASN A 171 -17.31 3.73 8.81
C ASN A 171 -18.18 4.74 8.04
N LEU A 172 -18.87 4.30 7.00
CA LEU A 172 -19.67 5.19 6.15
C LEU A 172 -20.96 5.72 6.82
N LEU A 173 -21.31 5.26 8.03
CA LEU A 173 -22.58 5.60 8.71
C LEU A 173 -22.85 7.09 8.91
N ALA A 174 -21.81 7.91 9.08
CA ALA A 174 -21.99 9.31 9.39
C ALA A 174 -22.75 10.07 8.29
N LEU A 175 -22.81 9.53 7.07
CA LEU A 175 -23.39 10.18 5.91
C LEU A 175 -24.82 9.71 5.58
N GLU A 176 -25.23 8.51 6.01
CA GLU A 176 -26.40 7.84 5.44
C GLU A 176 -27.66 7.87 6.32
N ASP A 177 -27.54 7.77 7.65
CA ASP A 177 -28.70 7.70 8.54
C ASP A 177 -28.47 8.41 9.90
N PRO A 178 -29.07 9.59 10.12
CA PRO A 178 -28.91 10.34 11.37
C PRO A 178 -29.64 9.70 12.58
N ASP A 179 -30.53 8.73 12.36
CA ASP A 179 -31.27 8.06 13.44
C ASP A 179 -30.50 6.84 14.00
N THR A 180 -29.48 6.35 13.29
CA THR A 180 -28.66 5.22 13.74
C THR A 180 -27.69 5.68 14.85
N PRO A 181 -27.63 4.98 16.01
CA PRO A 181 -26.76 5.37 17.11
C PRO A 181 -25.28 5.29 16.71
N HIS A 182 -24.68 6.44 16.43
CA HIS A 182 -23.28 6.57 16.07
C HIS A 182 -22.35 6.22 17.24
N VAL A 183 -21.16 5.72 16.92
CA VAL A 183 -20.06 5.62 17.89
C VAL A 183 -19.75 7.03 18.39
N THR A 184 -19.80 7.21 19.71
CA THR A 184 -19.38 8.47 20.33
C THR A 184 -17.87 8.47 20.57
N LYS A 185 -17.30 9.66 20.80
CA LYS A 185 -15.89 9.78 21.23
C LYS A 185 -15.60 9.00 22.51
N GLU A 186 -16.55 8.93 23.45
CA GLU A 186 -16.42 8.15 24.69
C GLU A 186 -16.40 6.66 24.41
N ASP A 187 -17.29 6.17 23.54
CA ASP A 187 -17.33 4.76 23.15
C ASP A 187 -16.02 4.34 22.47
N PHE A 188 -15.52 5.17 21.57
CA PHE A 188 -14.26 4.89 20.86
C PHE A 188 -13.05 4.96 21.79
N LEU A 189 -12.97 5.95 22.69
CA LEU A 189 -11.91 6.03 23.69
C LEU A 189 -11.90 4.81 24.61
N ASN A 190 -13.08 4.39 25.08
CA ASN A 190 -13.24 3.18 25.88
C ASN A 190 -12.77 1.93 25.13
N PHE A 191 -13.10 1.82 23.84
CA PHE A 191 -12.61 0.75 22.98
C PHE A 191 -11.08 0.73 22.90
N LEU A 192 -10.45 1.87 22.62
CA LEU A 192 -8.99 1.94 22.54
C LEU A 192 -8.33 1.57 23.88
N GLN A 193 -8.87 2.02 25.00
CA GLN A 193 -8.37 1.69 26.34
C GLN A 193 -8.53 0.21 26.67
N ALA A 194 -9.63 -0.41 26.26
CA ALA A 194 -9.90 -1.83 26.47
C ALA A 194 -9.05 -2.76 25.59
N MET A 195 -8.41 -2.22 24.54
CA MET A 195 -7.66 -2.98 23.54
C MET A 195 -6.14 -2.73 23.58
N PRO A 196 -5.42 -2.96 24.69
CA PRO A 196 -3.99 -2.63 24.81
C PRO A 196 -3.08 -3.42 23.85
N SER A 197 -3.57 -4.53 23.29
CA SER A 197 -2.91 -5.35 22.27
C SER A 197 -2.83 -4.69 20.89
N LEU A 198 -3.66 -3.67 20.64
CA LEU A 198 -3.75 -3.00 19.35
C LEU A 198 -2.51 -2.15 19.08
N LYS A 199 -1.82 -2.49 17.98
CA LYS A 199 -0.56 -1.90 17.51
C LYS A 199 -0.72 -1.13 16.20
N HIS A 200 -1.56 -1.62 15.29
CA HIS A 200 -1.86 -0.97 14.02
C HIS A 200 -3.31 -0.54 14.03
N LEU A 201 -3.54 0.75 13.82
CA LEU A 201 -4.87 1.33 13.73
C LEU A 201 -4.96 2.15 12.46
N GLU A 202 -5.93 1.81 11.61
CA GLU A 202 -6.25 2.54 10.38
C GLU A 202 -7.72 2.94 10.46
N LEU A 203 -7.99 4.23 10.38
CA LEU A 203 -9.33 4.80 10.39
C LEU A 203 -9.49 5.56 9.08
N VAL A 204 -10.40 5.10 8.22
CA VAL A 204 -10.56 5.65 6.86
C VAL A 204 -11.60 6.76 6.88
N MET A 205 -12.85 6.51 6.47
CA MET A 205 -13.91 7.53 6.49
C MET A 205 -14.82 7.38 7.71
N GLY A 206 -15.43 8.50 8.15
CA GLY A 206 -16.55 8.55 9.09
C GLY A 206 -16.19 8.35 10.56
N PHE A 207 -14.89 8.44 10.89
CA PHE A 207 -14.41 8.46 12.28
C PHE A 207 -14.07 9.87 12.77
N GLU A 208 -14.16 10.88 11.92
CA GLU A 208 -13.86 12.28 12.23
C GLU A 208 -14.62 12.77 13.49
N PRO A 209 -15.93 12.45 13.67
CA PRO A 209 -16.64 12.86 14.89
C PRO A 209 -16.12 12.22 16.18
N CYS A 210 -15.48 11.05 16.07
CA CYS A 210 -14.89 10.34 17.21
C CYS A 210 -13.48 10.87 17.56
N LEU A 211 -12.75 11.37 16.57
CA LEU A 211 -11.35 11.81 16.67
C LEU A 211 -11.22 13.22 17.24
N THR A 212 -11.89 13.43 18.37
CA THR A 212 -11.76 14.66 19.18
C THR A 212 -10.35 14.81 19.76
N GLU A 213 -10.03 16.01 20.24
CA GLU A 213 -8.72 16.32 20.80
C GLU A 213 -8.27 15.34 21.89
N ASP A 214 -9.16 14.89 22.78
CA ASP A 214 -8.83 13.95 23.85
C ASP A 214 -8.47 12.55 23.32
N VAL A 215 -9.16 12.09 22.28
CA VAL A 215 -8.87 10.82 21.61
C VAL A 215 -7.54 10.91 20.87
N MET A 216 -7.29 12.02 20.16
CA MET A 216 -6.03 12.24 19.47
C MET A 216 -4.85 12.31 20.43
N VAL A 217 -4.97 13.03 21.55
CA VAL A 217 -3.94 13.05 22.59
C VAL A 217 -3.69 11.64 23.16
N TYR A 218 -4.75 10.85 23.39
CA TYR A 218 -4.59 9.46 23.82
C TYR A 218 -3.83 8.61 22.79
N LEU A 219 -4.11 8.77 21.49
CA LEU A 219 -3.41 8.07 20.41
C LEU A 219 -1.93 8.47 20.33
N LEU A 220 -1.60 9.77 20.45
CA LEU A 220 -0.22 10.28 20.47
C LEU A 220 0.62 9.64 21.59
N LEU A 221 0.01 9.41 22.76
CA LEU A 221 0.68 8.91 23.95
C LEU A 221 0.62 7.39 24.11
N ARG A 222 0.02 6.69 23.15
CA ARG A 222 -0.22 5.24 23.25
C ARG A 222 1.09 4.46 23.09
N PRO A 223 1.55 3.72 24.11
CA PRO A 223 2.90 3.16 24.10
C PRO A 223 3.10 2.03 23.08
N GLY A 224 2.06 1.23 22.80
CA GLY A 224 2.16 0.06 21.92
C GLY A 224 1.91 0.33 20.45
N LEU A 225 1.61 1.57 20.05
CA LEU A 225 1.18 1.87 18.68
C LEU A 225 2.40 1.92 17.73
N GLU A 226 2.36 1.07 16.70
CA GLU A 226 3.42 0.93 15.68
C GLU A 226 2.99 1.49 14.32
N LYS A 227 1.68 1.45 13.98
CA LYS A 227 1.10 2.08 12.78
C LYS A 227 -0.15 2.87 13.15
N LEU A 228 -0.23 4.08 12.63
CA LEU A 228 -1.43 4.92 12.70
C LEU A 228 -1.72 5.48 11.30
N ALA A 229 -2.90 5.20 10.78
CA ALA A 229 -3.45 5.88 9.63
C ALA A 229 -4.79 6.51 10.02
N ILE A 230 -4.95 7.80 9.74
CA ILE A 230 -6.18 8.55 9.98
C ILE A 230 -6.56 9.23 8.67
N GLY A 231 -7.80 9.05 8.25
CA GLY A 231 -8.34 9.55 7.00
C GLY A 231 -8.19 11.06 6.82
N ALA A 232 -8.26 11.48 5.55
CA ALA A 232 -7.89 12.82 5.12
C ALA A 232 -8.70 13.94 5.78
N GLU A 233 -9.91 13.65 6.24
CA GLU A 233 -10.85 14.61 6.83
C GLU A 233 -10.51 14.98 8.28
N THR A 234 -9.71 14.17 8.99
CA THR A 234 -9.27 14.50 10.35
C THR A 234 -7.91 15.17 10.35
N VAL A 235 -7.86 16.37 10.92
CA VAL A 235 -6.64 17.19 10.94
C VAL A 235 -5.95 17.14 12.29
N LEU A 236 -4.68 16.75 12.30
CA LEU A 236 -3.82 16.92 13.48
C LEU A 236 -3.44 18.40 13.61
N THR A 237 -4.07 19.10 14.55
CA THR A 237 -3.82 20.52 14.79
C THR A 237 -2.70 20.77 15.81
N GLY A 238 -2.14 21.97 15.77
CA GLY A 238 -1.14 22.42 16.74
C GLY A 238 -1.67 22.48 18.18
N SER A 239 -2.99 22.65 18.38
CA SER A 239 -3.60 22.64 19.72
C SER A 239 -3.59 21.25 20.35
N VAL A 240 -3.93 20.21 19.58
CA VAL A 240 -3.86 18.81 20.01
C VAL A 240 -2.44 18.48 20.45
N VAL A 241 -1.46 18.85 19.62
CA VAL A 241 -0.04 18.66 19.92
C VAL A 241 0.34 19.43 21.18
N HIS A 242 -0.02 20.71 21.31
CA HIS A 242 0.30 21.50 22.50
C HIS A 242 -0.29 20.91 23.78
N LYS A 243 -1.57 20.50 23.75
CA LYS A 243 -2.25 19.86 24.88
C LYS A 243 -1.56 18.56 25.30
N SER A 244 -1.04 17.78 24.34
CA SER A 244 -0.29 16.56 24.66
C SER A 244 1.00 16.83 25.44
N PHE A 245 1.66 17.96 25.21
CA PHE A 245 2.82 18.39 26.00
C PHE A 245 2.43 19.00 27.34
N ASP A 246 1.28 19.68 27.42
CA ASP A 246 0.83 20.35 28.64
C ASP A 246 0.23 19.37 29.66
N GLN A 247 -0.20 18.19 29.23
CA GLN A 247 -0.66 17.10 30.09
C GLN A 247 0.53 16.44 30.84
N THR A 248 1.15 17.21 31.75
CA THR A 248 1.85 16.78 32.97
C THR A 248 3.05 15.82 32.84
N ASN A 249 4.29 16.30 33.08
CA ASN A 249 5.49 15.49 33.38
C ASN A 249 5.84 14.33 32.42
N ILE A 250 5.17 14.25 31.27
CA ILE A 250 5.45 13.24 30.27
C ILE A 250 6.75 13.66 29.57
N PRO A 251 7.81 12.83 29.59
CA PRO A 251 9.03 13.14 28.86
C PRO A 251 8.72 13.22 27.37
N ASP A 252 9.39 14.11 26.63
CA ASP A 252 9.20 14.28 25.18
C ASP A 252 9.29 12.95 24.39
N GLU A 253 10.04 11.98 24.92
CA GLU A 253 10.20 10.62 24.38
C GLU A 253 8.92 9.75 24.42
N ALA A 254 7.85 10.22 25.05
CA ALA A 254 6.61 9.46 25.20
C ALA A 254 5.59 9.70 24.08
N ILE A 255 5.81 10.69 23.21
CA ILE A 255 4.96 10.85 22.02
C ILE A 255 5.41 9.81 21.00
N PHE A 256 4.50 8.88 20.68
CA PHE A 256 4.71 7.84 19.68
C PHE A 256 6.03 7.04 19.85
N PRO A 257 6.27 6.43 21.02
CA PRO A 257 7.58 5.84 21.34
C PRO A 257 7.96 4.68 20.41
N HIS A 258 6.97 4.01 19.80
CA HIS A 258 7.16 2.83 18.94
C HIS A 258 6.60 2.99 17.53
N LEU A 259 6.17 4.19 17.15
CA LEU A 259 5.54 4.42 15.85
C LEU A 259 6.56 4.27 14.72
N ARG A 260 6.17 3.51 13.70
CA ARG A 260 6.96 3.20 12.50
C ARG A 260 6.26 3.65 11.22
N SER A 261 4.94 3.72 11.23
CA SER A 261 4.15 4.15 10.07
C SER A 261 3.13 5.18 10.52
N LEU A 262 3.12 6.33 9.86
CA LEU A 262 2.20 7.42 10.13
C LEU A 262 1.57 7.90 8.82
N GLU A 263 0.25 7.86 8.75
CA GLU A 263 -0.55 8.44 7.67
C GLU A 263 -1.57 9.41 8.27
N ILE A 264 -1.41 10.71 8.02
CA ILE A 264 -2.28 11.75 8.60
C ILE A 264 -2.41 12.98 7.69
N THR A 265 -3.51 13.72 7.86
CA THR A 265 -3.59 15.14 7.50
C THR A 265 -3.22 15.99 8.71
N ALA A 266 -2.39 17.02 8.54
CA ALA A 266 -1.92 17.84 9.66
C ALA A 266 -1.71 19.31 9.29
N GLU A 267 -1.74 20.17 10.32
CA GLU A 267 -1.23 21.54 10.19
C GLU A 267 0.31 21.54 10.20
N ASP A 268 0.95 22.44 9.45
CA ASP A 268 2.41 22.51 9.33
C ASP A 268 3.08 22.72 10.69
N ARG A 269 2.51 23.58 11.55
CA ARG A 269 3.00 23.79 12.92
C ARG A 269 2.96 22.53 13.79
N ALA A 270 1.98 21.65 13.58
CA ALA A 270 1.89 20.38 14.29
C ALA A 270 3.03 19.46 13.82
N VAL A 271 3.18 19.31 12.49
CA VAL A 271 4.22 18.49 11.86
C VAL A 271 5.61 18.90 12.36
N ARG A 272 5.97 20.18 12.26
CA ARG A 272 7.30 20.66 12.68
C ARG A 272 7.62 20.36 14.15
N ARG A 273 6.59 20.30 14.99
CA ARG A 273 6.73 20.00 16.42
C ARG A 273 6.84 18.50 16.71
N ILE A 274 6.12 17.65 15.98
CA ILE A 274 6.11 16.20 16.25
C ILE A 274 7.21 15.44 15.52
N MET A 275 7.59 15.82 14.30
CA MET A 275 8.55 15.06 13.48
C MET A 275 9.89 14.79 14.19
N PRO A 276 10.52 15.76 14.89
CA PRO A 276 11.76 15.52 15.62
C PRO A 276 11.67 14.43 16.70
N LEU A 277 10.47 14.08 17.17
CA LEU A 277 10.25 13.08 18.21
C LEU A 277 10.10 11.66 17.64
N LEU A 278 9.76 11.51 16.35
CA LEU A 278 9.44 10.22 15.72
C LEU A 278 10.68 9.46 15.27
N LYS A 279 11.59 9.15 16.19
CA LYS A 279 12.90 8.52 15.87
C LYS A 279 12.81 7.13 15.25
N ASN A 280 11.67 6.45 15.41
CA ASN A 280 11.43 5.11 14.89
C ASN A 280 10.63 5.10 13.58
N LEU A 281 10.26 6.27 13.05
CA LEU A 281 9.44 6.37 11.85
C LEU A 281 10.19 5.82 10.63
N GLN A 282 9.52 4.91 9.93
CA GLN A 282 9.97 4.26 8.70
C GLN A 282 9.12 4.67 7.51
N ILE A 283 7.83 4.93 7.70
CA ILE A 283 6.89 5.30 6.65
C ILE A 283 6.13 6.54 7.09
N LEU A 284 6.10 7.55 6.22
CA LEU A 284 5.33 8.77 6.42
C LEU A 284 4.49 9.06 5.18
N THR A 285 3.18 9.10 5.35
CA THR A 285 2.23 9.65 4.39
C THR A 285 1.61 10.89 5.04
N LEU A 286 1.84 12.06 4.46
CA LEU A 286 1.49 13.33 5.10
C LEU A 286 0.81 14.26 4.11
N SER A 287 -0.39 14.70 4.44
CA SER A 287 -1.08 15.81 3.77
C SER A 287 -1.04 17.06 4.65
N ILE A 288 -0.51 18.17 4.12
CA ILE A 288 -0.36 19.44 4.86
C ILE A 288 -1.35 20.46 4.31
N LEU A 289 -2.27 20.92 5.16
CA LEU A 289 -3.32 21.86 4.77
C LEU A 289 -2.84 23.32 4.70
N ASP A 290 -2.04 23.76 5.66
CA ASP A 290 -1.60 25.15 5.84
C ASP A 290 -0.07 25.27 5.70
N CYS A 291 0.49 24.72 4.62
CA CYS A 291 1.94 24.63 4.46
C CYS A 291 2.58 26.01 4.17
N GLU A 292 3.01 26.71 5.23
CA GLU A 292 3.70 28.00 5.10
C GLU A 292 5.08 27.86 4.44
N SER A 293 5.81 26.76 4.73
CA SER A 293 7.11 26.49 4.13
C SER A 293 7.38 24.99 3.97
N PRO A 294 6.97 24.39 2.83
CA PRO A 294 7.23 22.99 2.53
C PRO A 294 8.72 22.60 2.66
N THR A 295 9.62 23.53 2.31
CA THR A 295 11.08 23.36 2.44
C THR A 295 11.51 23.13 3.90
N GLU A 296 10.97 23.88 4.85
CA GLU A 296 11.26 23.67 6.28
C GLU A 296 10.60 22.39 6.79
N THR A 297 9.39 22.07 6.35
CA THR A 297 8.73 20.82 6.73
C THR A 297 9.54 19.60 6.30
N VAL A 298 10.04 19.58 5.07
CA VAL A 298 10.94 18.52 4.56
C VAL A 298 12.22 18.42 5.41
N ARG A 299 12.80 19.55 5.84
CA ARG A 299 13.96 19.57 6.75
C ARG A 299 13.60 18.99 8.12
N CYS A 300 12.43 19.29 8.65
CA CYS A 300 11.95 18.68 9.89
C CYS A 300 11.77 17.16 9.75
N ILE A 301 11.21 16.69 8.63
CA ILE A 301 11.04 15.26 8.35
C ILE A 301 12.39 14.53 8.28
N ALA A 302 13.44 15.19 7.78
CA ALA A 302 14.81 14.64 7.73
C ALA A 302 15.38 14.25 9.11
N SER A 303 14.76 14.69 10.22
CA SER A 303 15.10 14.23 11.57
C SER A 303 14.69 12.77 11.87
N CYS A 304 13.86 12.16 11.01
CA CYS A 304 13.45 10.76 11.03
C CYS A 304 14.49 9.91 10.27
N THR A 305 15.66 9.68 10.86
CA THR A 305 16.80 9.04 10.17
C THR A 305 16.58 7.58 9.75
N ARG A 306 15.48 6.96 10.20
CA ARG A 306 15.08 5.59 9.85
C ARG A 306 14.03 5.53 8.74
N LEU A 307 13.70 6.67 8.13
CA LEU A 307 12.69 6.76 7.09
C LEU A 307 13.10 5.94 5.86
N GLU A 308 12.19 5.07 5.43
CA GLU A 308 12.26 4.19 4.27
C GLU A 308 11.26 4.61 3.19
N GLY A 309 10.15 5.25 3.55
CA GLY A 309 9.16 5.76 2.61
C GLY A 309 8.59 7.10 3.04
N ILE A 310 8.47 8.03 2.09
CA ILE A 310 7.79 9.30 2.26
C ILE A 310 6.84 9.56 1.08
N THR A 311 5.60 9.90 1.41
CA THR A 311 4.61 10.49 0.52
C THR A 311 4.15 11.80 1.15
N LEU A 312 4.35 12.91 0.44
CA LEU A 312 4.05 14.25 0.94
C LEU A 312 3.14 14.98 -0.04
N SER A 313 1.97 15.43 0.41
CA SER A 313 1.07 16.30 -0.34
C SER A 313 0.85 17.64 0.37
N TRP A 314 0.72 18.70 -0.41
CA TRP A 314 0.48 20.07 0.08
C TRP A 314 -0.15 20.91 -1.02
N ALA A 315 -1.11 21.77 -0.65
CA ALA A 315 -1.85 22.57 -1.63
C ALA A 315 -1.17 23.89 -1.99
N ASP A 316 -0.57 24.56 -0.99
CA ASP A 316 -0.01 25.90 -1.14
C ASP A 316 1.38 25.96 -0.52
N GLY A 317 2.16 26.98 -0.88
CA GLY A 317 3.44 27.29 -0.26
C GLY A 317 4.57 27.55 -1.26
N GLU A 318 5.74 27.86 -0.71
CA GLU A 318 6.95 27.99 -1.53
C GLU A 318 7.35 26.62 -2.12
N PRO A 319 7.96 26.60 -3.33
CA PRO A 319 8.42 25.35 -3.92
C PRO A 319 9.38 24.59 -2.99
N VAL A 320 9.25 23.27 -2.96
CA VAL A 320 10.24 22.41 -2.29
C VAL A 320 11.54 22.48 -3.10
N THR A 321 12.61 23.01 -2.50
CA THR A 321 13.88 23.19 -3.19
C THR A 321 14.70 21.90 -3.31
N GLY A 322 15.54 21.79 -4.33
CA GLY A 322 16.54 20.71 -4.41
C GLY A 322 17.45 20.61 -3.18
N ALA A 323 17.76 21.74 -2.53
CA ALA A 323 18.58 21.75 -1.31
C ALA A 323 17.90 21.06 -0.10
N SER A 324 16.59 21.20 0.07
CA SER A 324 15.88 20.47 1.14
C SER A 324 15.74 18.99 0.84
N LEU A 325 15.55 18.60 -0.43
CA LEU A 325 15.54 17.18 -0.81
C LEU A 325 16.92 16.54 -0.69
N GLU A 326 18.00 17.25 -1.04
CA GLU A 326 19.35 16.78 -0.79
C GLU A 326 19.62 16.62 0.73
N HIS A 327 19.12 17.54 1.55
CA HIS A 327 19.20 17.44 3.00
C HIS A 327 18.46 16.20 3.53
N LEU A 328 17.23 15.95 3.04
CA LEU A 328 16.47 14.74 3.34
C LEU A 328 17.25 13.48 2.95
N ALA A 329 17.73 13.39 1.71
CA ALA A 329 18.50 12.26 1.21
C ALA A 329 19.78 12.00 2.03
N SER A 330 20.41 13.06 2.53
CA SER A 330 21.62 12.95 3.35
C SER A 330 21.37 12.38 4.75
N HIS A 331 20.20 12.65 5.33
CA HIS A 331 19.85 12.21 6.69
C HIS A 331 19.00 10.94 6.72
N CYS A 332 18.36 10.58 5.60
CA CYS A 332 17.51 9.40 5.44
C CYS A 332 18.07 8.49 4.32
N PRO A 333 19.27 7.90 4.47
CA PRO A 333 19.90 7.09 3.41
C PRO A 333 19.20 5.75 3.14
N MET A 334 18.22 5.38 3.97
CA MET A 334 17.42 4.16 3.82
C MET A 334 16.15 4.38 2.99
N LEU A 335 15.92 5.58 2.44
CA LEU A 335 14.76 5.86 1.61
C LEU A 335 14.72 4.94 0.38
N ARG A 336 13.60 4.22 0.28
CA ARG A 336 13.19 3.34 -0.82
C ARG A 336 12.05 3.96 -1.62
N ARG A 337 11.21 4.80 -1.01
CA ARG A 337 10.08 5.47 -1.66
C ARG A 337 10.11 6.96 -1.38
N VAL A 338 10.05 7.78 -2.43
CA VAL A 338 9.90 9.23 -2.34
C VAL A 338 8.82 9.67 -3.32
N GLU A 339 7.72 10.17 -2.79
CA GLU A 339 6.61 10.69 -3.58
C GLU A 339 6.25 12.09 -3.07
N LEU A 340 6.30 13.06 -3.98
CA LEU A 340 5.91 14.43 -3.69
C LEU A 340 4.74 14.77 -4.61
N GLU A 341 3.59 15.03 -4.01
CA GLU A 341 2.32 15.31 -4.65
C GLU A 341 1.88 16.74 -4.31
N PRO A 342 2.55 17.77 -4.86
CA PRO A 342 2.03 19.12 -4.77
C PRO A 342 0.65 19.18 -5.45
N GLU A 343 -0.30 19.86 -4.81
CA GLU A 343 -1.61 20.15 -5.39
C GLU A 343 -1.62 21.58 -5.95
N ALA A 344 -2.63 21.88 -6.78
CA ALA A 344 -2.81 23.20 -7.40
C ALA A 344 -1.54 23.74 -8.09
N ASP A 345 -1.06 24.91 -7.68
CA ASP A 345 0.09 25.62 -8.26
C ASP A 345 1.41 25.34 -7.53
N ALA A 346 1.41 24.47 -6.51
CA ALA A 346 2.62 24.08 -5.82
C ALA A 346 3.58 23.31 -6.75
N THR A 347 4.88 23.46 -6.52
CA THR A 347 5.92 22.87 -7.39
C THR A 347 7.11 22.39 -6.57
N VAL A 348 7.93 21.54 -7.18
CA VAL A 348 9.26 21.16 -6.67
C VAL A 348 10.31 21.80 -7.56
N ASP A 349 11.24 22.59 -7.01
CA ASP A 349 12.29 23.25 -7.81
C ASP A 349 13.55 22.37 -7.92
N LEU A 350 13.75 21.75 -9.07
CA LEU A 350 14.84 20.78 -9.32
C LEU A 350 15.56 21.03 -10.66
N SER A 351 16.85 20.73 -10.64
CA SER A 351 17.73 20.70 -11.83
C SER A 351 18.46 19.36 -11.93
N ASP A 352 19.08 19.08 -13.07
CA ASP A 352 19.87 17.87 -13.27
C ASP A 352 20.99 17.70 -12.21
N GLU A 353 21.61 18.79 -11.74
CA GLU A 353 22.63 18.75 -10.69
C GLU A 353 22.05 18.28 -9.35
N TRP A 354 20.83 18.69 -9.03
CA TRP A 354 20.14 18.24 -7.82
C TRP A 354 19.77 16.75 -7.92
N PHE A 355 19.30 16.29 -9.08
CA PHE A 355 19.05 14.86 -9.29
C PHE A 355 20.30 14.01 -9.12
N GLU A 356 21.45 14.43 -9.66
CA GLU A 356 22.73 13.76 -9.43
C GLU A 356 23.06 13.69 -7.93
N ALA A 357 22.96 14.82 -7.23
CA ALA A 357 23.27 14.90 -5.80
C ALA A 357 22.34 14.03 -4.95
N ILE A 358 21.04 14.03 -5.22
CA ILE A 358 20.02 13.24 -4.50
C ILE A 358 20.18 11.75 -4.83
N ALA A 359 20.23 11.38 -6.11
CA ALA A 359 20.31 9.98 -6.54
C ALA A 359 21.55 9.29 -5.99
N SER A 360 22.71 9.97 -5.97
CA SER A 360 23.95 9.43 -5.42
C SER A 360 23.88 9.05 -3.94
N LYS A 361 22.91 9.61 -3.19
CA LYS A 361 22.69 9.33 -1.76
C LYS A 361 21.60 8.29 -1.52
N LEU A 362 20.64 8.17 -2.43
CA LEU A 362 19.48 7.27 -2.35
C LEU A 362 19.70 5.95 -3.09
N VAL A 363 20.74 5.21 -2.70
CA VAL A 363 21.14 3.95 -3.37
C VAL A 363 20.12 2.81 -3.22
N HIS A 364 19.17 2.96 -2.28
CA HIS A 364 18.09 2.01 -2.02
C HIS A 364 16.76 2.40 -2.65
N LEU A 365 16.72 3.48 -3.45
CA LEU A 365 15.50 3.99 -4.06
C LEU A 365 14.87 2.96 -5.01
N GLU A 366 13.60 2.68 -4.77
CA GLU A 366 12.72 1.76 -5.52
C GLU A 366 11.57 2.51 -6.20
N VAL A 367 11.05 3.57 -5.58
CA VAL A 367 9.95 4.37 -6.11
C VAL A 367 10.29 5.85 -6.00
N LEU A 368 10.17 6.56 -7.13
CA LEU A 368 10.29 8.00 -7.19
C LEU A 368 9.09 8.56 -7.95
N SER A 369 8.32 9.45 -7.33
CA SER A 369 7.24 10.18 -8.01
C SER A 369 7.33 11.67 -7.74
N PHE A 370 7.46 12.44 -8.82
CA PHE A 370 7.39 13.90 -8.83
C PHE A 370 6.42 14.33 -9.94
N ARG A 371 5.20 14.73 -9.56
CA ARG A 371 4.19 15.12 -10.55
C ARG A 371 4.39 16.50 -11.15
N VAL A 372 4.82 17.46 -10.33
CA VAL A 372 5.00 18.86 -10.74
C VAL A 372 6.38 19.35 -10.33
N ILE A 373 7.27 19.50 -11.31
CA ILE A 373 8.61 20.06 -11.11
C ILE A 373 8.69 21.38 -11.86
N ARG A 374 9.28 22.37 -11.20
CA ARG A 374 9.76 23.60 -11.82
C ARG A 374 11.26 23.46 -12.01
N GLY A 375 11.76 23.72 -13.22
CA GLY A 375 13.19 23.69 -13.50
C GLY A 375 13.54 23.02 -14.82
N ALA A 376 14.81 23.09 -15.20
CA ALA A 376 15.32 22.46 -16.41
C ALA A 376 15.83 21.06 -16.06
N ILE A 377 14.93 20.08 -16.14
CA ILE A 377 15.31 18.66 -16.10
C ILE A 377 15.46 18.14 -17.53
N SER A 378 16.45 17.28 -17.76
CA SER A 378 16.68 16.62 -19.05
C SER A 378 16.84 15.12 -18.85
N ALA A 379 17.08 14.36 -19.93
CA ALA A 379 17.41 12.93 -19.82
C ALA A 379 18.61 12.65 -18.90
N ARG A 380 19.47 13.64 -18.61
CA ARG A 380 20.54 13.53 -17.61
C ARG A 380 20.01 13.17 -16.23
N SER A 381 18.87 13.73 -15.82
CA SER A 381 18.22 13.38 -14.54
C SER A 381 17.88 11.89 -14.47
N LEU A 382 17.31 11.31 -15.53
CA LEU A 382 17.08 9.86 -15.62
C LEU A 382 18.38 9.08 -15.62
N ALA A 383 19.38 9.55 -16.37
CA ALA A 383 20.68 8.90 -16.42
C ALA A 383 21.34 8.84 -15.03
N SER A 384 21.20 9.89 -14.22
CA SER A 384 21.64 9.93 -12.81
C SER A 384 20.94 8.88 -11.97
N LEU A 385 19.61 8.75 -12.11
CA LEU A 385 18.83 7.72 -11.40
C LEU A 385 19.26 6.30 -11.79
N ALA A 386 19.44 6.01 -13.09
CA ALA A 386 19.93 4.72 -13.54
C ALA A 386 21.33 4.38 -13.00
N ARG A 387 22.22 5.38 -12.92
CA ARG A 387 23.59 5.19 -12.43
C ARG A 387 23.65 4.87 -10.94
N HIS A 388 22.82 5.54 -10.13
CA HIS A 388 22.92 5.47 -8.67
C HIS A 388 21.85 4.60 -8.00
N CYS A 389 20.71 4.38 -8.65
CA CYS A 389 19.55 3.68 -8.10
C CYS A 389 19.21 2.40 -8.90
N PRO A 390 20.03 1.34 -8.84
CA PRO A 390 19.82 0.12 -9.65
C PRO A 390 18.57 -0.69 -9.24
N ARG A 391 17.99 -0.38 -8.07
CA ARG A 391 16.78 -0.99 -7.53
C ARG A 391 15.51 -0.26 -7.92
N LEU A 392 15.59 0.81 -8.71
CA LEU A 392 14.44 1.62 -9.08
C LEU A 392 13.46 0.81 -9.92
N ARG A 393 12.20 0.76 -9.47
CA ARG A 393 11.09 0.00 -10.03
C ARG A 393 10.01 0.87 -10.61
N GLN A 394 9.77 2.01 -9.98
CA GLN A 394 8.77 2.97 -10.43
C GLN A 394 9.37 4.37 -10.48
N VAL A 395 9.17 5.02 -11.62
CA VAL A 395 9.50 6.43 -11.83
C VAL A 395 8.29 7.13 -12.42
N GLU A 396 7.87 8.19 -11.76
CA GLU A 396 6.93 9.17 -12.29
C GLU A 396 7.61 10.53 -12.29
N MET A 397 7.74 11.11 -13.48
CA MET A 397 8.43 12.37 -13.71
C MET A 397 7.54 13.32 -14.53
N PRO A 398 7.78 14.63 -14.42
CA PRO A 398 6.90 15.64 -14.99
C PRO A 398 6.87 15.62 -16.53
N PRO A 399 5.92 16.35 -17.11
CA PRO A 399 5.70 16.56 -18.55
C PRO A 399 6.90 16.81 -19.47
N GLU A 400 7.90 17.57 -19.05
CA GLU A 400 8.85 18.17 -19.99
C GLU A 400 10.02 17.27 -20.42
N LEU A 401 10.04 16.01 -19.99
CA LEU A 401 11.18 15.12 -20.15
C LEU A 401 11.17 14.35 -21.48
N GLU A 402 12.10 14.63 -22.39
CA GLU A 402 12.21 13.96 -23.68
C GLU A 402 13.00 12.65 -23.58
N ILE A 403 12.30 11.50 -23.59
CA ILE A 403 12.92 10.17 -23.45
C ILE A 403 13.97 9.86 -24.54
N LEU A 404 13.83 10.45 -25.73
CA LEU A 404 14.73 10.24 -26.86
C LEU A 404 16.14 10.83 -26.63
N GLU A 405 16.29 11.78 -25.70
CA GLU A 405 17.61 12.30 -25.32
C GLU A 405 18.47 11.25 -24.60
N LEU A 406 17.88 10.14 -24.12
CA LEU A 406 18.65 9.01 -23.56
C LEU A 406 19.51 8.26 -24.60
N ASP A 407 19.33 8.53 -25.89
CA ASP A 407 20.23 8.01 -26.92
C ASP A 407 21.61 8.69 -26.89
N ASP A 408 21.70 9.91 -26.37
CA ASP A 408 22.96 10.64 -26.23
C ASP A 408 23.73 10.21 -24.97
N GLU A 409 23.10 9.44 -24.07
CA GLU A 409 23.68 8.94 -22.84
C GLU A 409 24.47 7.63 -23.04
N PRO A 410 25.54 7.37 -22.26
CA PRO A 410 26.35 6.15 -22.42
C PRO A 410 25.56 4.85 -22.28
N ASP A 411 25.93 3.80 -23.01
CA ASP A 411 25.31 2.45 -22.99
C ASP A 411 25.17 1.79 -21.60
N SER A 412 25.98 2.27 -20.63
CA SER A 412 25.95 1.83 -19.24
C SER A 412 24.71 2.31 -18.48
N VAL A 413 24.04 3.36 -18.95
CA VAL A 413 22.82 3.89 -18.36
C VAL A 413 21.68 2.94 -18.66
N ARG A 414 21.29 2.09 -17.70
CA ARG A 414 20.20 1.12 -17.86
C ARG A 414 19.40 0.98 -16.57
N PHE A 415 18.14 0.60 -16.72
CA PHE A 415 17.21 0.38 -15.64
C PHE A 415 16.81 -1.10 -15.57
N PRO A 416 17.64 -1.96 -14.95
CA PRO A 416 17.42 -3.41 -14.96
C PRO A 416 16.16 -3.84 -14.20
N SER A 417 15.70 -3.02 -13.25
CA SER A 417 14.60 -3.34 -12.34
C SER A 417 13.35 -2.50 -12.56
N LEU A 418 13.36 -1.55 -13.51
CA LEU A 418 12.26 -0.61 -13.69
C LEU A 418 11.07 -1.28 -14.39
N GLU A 419 9.96 -1.35 -13.68
CA GLU A 419 8.71 -1.98 -14.09
C GLU A 419 7.70 -0.95 -14.59
N THR A 420 7.66 0.23 -13.96
CA THR A 420 6.75 1.32 -14.28
C THR A 420 7.51 2.61 -14.56
N LEU A 421 7.25 3.19 -15.73
CA LEU A 421 7.76 4.50 -16.11
C LEU A 421 6.60 5.38 -16.59
N CYS A 422 6.30 6.41 -15.83
CA CYS A 422 5.32 7.43 -16.14
C CYS A 422 6.08 8.73 -16.46
N LEU A 423 6.02 9.16 -17.71
CA LEU A 423 6.49 10.47 -18.13
C LEU A 423 5.27 11.33 -18.44
N GLY A 424 5.33 12.65 -18.39
CA GLY A 424 4.24 13.41 -19.00
C GLY A 424 4.41 13.50 -20.53
N PRO A 425 3.95 14.57 -21.21
CA PRO A 425 3.91 14.61 -22.65
C PRO A 425 5.25 14.55 -23.34
N ILE A 426 5.41 13.49 -24.13
CA ILE A 426 6.48 13.39 -25.11
C ILE A 426 6.13 14.37 -26.24
N ALA A 427 6.64 15.60 -26.12
CA ALA A 427 6.65 16.52 -27.24
C ALA A 427 7.82 16.10 -28.16
N PRO A 428 7.58 15.60 -29.39
CA PRO A 428 8.67 15.37 -30.32
C PRO A 428 9.36 16.72 -30.57
N GLY A 429 10.58 16.88 -30.07
CA GLY A 429 11.17 18.18 -29.75
C GLY A 429 10.95 19.25 -30.81
N VAL A 430 10.03 20.19 -30.56
CA VAL A 430 9.71 21.45 -31.28
C VAL A 430 9.47 21.35 -32.80
N ARG A 431 9.87 20.29 -33.47
CA ARG A 431 9.72 20.04 -34.90
C ARG A 431 8.44 19.27 -35.09
N ARG A 432 7.44 19.94 -35.66
CA ARG A 432 6.24 19.28 -36.17
C ARG A 432 6.69 18.15 -37.09
N LEU A 433 6.41 16.90 -36.71
CA LEU A 433 6.61 15.76 -37.58
C LEU A 433 5.62 15.92 -38.74
N GLU A 434 6.13 16.13 -39.95
CA GLU A 434 5.29 16.50 -41.10
C GLU A 434 4.80 15.25 -41.85
N SER A 435 5.53 14.15 -41.75
CA SER A 435 5.20 12.91 -42.47
C SER A 435 4.82 11.74 -41.53
N PRO A 436 3.87 10.88 -41.94
CA PRO A 436 3.56 9.63 -41.23
C PRO A 436 4.77 8.69 -41.07
N GLU A 437 5.74 8.76 -42.00
CA GLU A 437 6.96 7.96 -41.94
C GLU A 437 7.90 8.41 -40.82
N GLU A 438 8.02 9.72 -40.56
CA GLU A 438 8.81 10.23 -39.44
C GLU A 438 8.19 9.86 -38.10
N VAL A 439 6.86 9.94 -38.00
CA VAL A 439 6.11 9.48 -36.83
C VAL A 439 6.39 7.99 -36.56
N GLU A 440 6.34 7.15 -37.59
CA GLU A 440 6.64 5.73 -37.43
C GLU A 440 8.10 5.46 -37.02
N ARG A 441 9.07 6.18 -37.60
CA ARG A 441 10.48 6.08 -37.19
C ARG A 441 10.69 6.47 -35.73
N VAL A 442 9.99 7.50 -35.24
CA VAL A 442 10.04 7.88 -33.82
C VAL A 442 9.43 6.79 -32.95
N HIS A 443 8.31 6.19 -33.35
CA HIS A 443 7.70 5.07 -32.62
C HIS A 443 8.65 3.87 -32.52
N GLU A 444 9.25 3.47 -33.63
CA GLU A 444 10.22 2.37 -33.68
C GLU A 444 11.44 2.68 -32.80
N ARG A 445 11.93 3.93 -32.83
CA ARG A 445 13.05 4.38 -31.99
C ARG A 445 12.71 4.32 -30.50
N ILE A 446 11.51 4.76 -30.10
CA ILE A 446 11.04 4.65 -28.71
C ILE A 446 10.97 3.18 -28.29
N ILE A 447 10.37 2.31 -29.11
CA ILE A 447 10.27 0.87 -28.79
C ILE A 447 11.67 0.24 -28.63
N ALA A 448 12.60 0.54 -29.54
CA ALA A 448 13.98 0.05 -29.46
C ALA A 448 14.68 0.55 -28.18
N LEU A 449 14.49 1.82 -27.82
CA LEU A 449 15.00 2.38 -26.57
C LEU A 449 14.40 1.67 -25.34
N LEU A 450 13.09 1.40 -25.35
CA LEU A 450 12.40 0.68 -24.28
C LEU A 450 12.92 -0.75 -24.12
N ASP A 451 13.20 -1.47 -25.21
CA ASP A 451 13.77 -2.82 -25.18
C ASP A 451 15.19 -2.82 -24.60
N TRP A 452 15.97 -1.80 -24.96
CA TRP A 452 17.38 -1.76 -24.63
C TRP A 452 17.67 -1.21 -23.23
N ARG A 453 17.03 -0.09 -22.85
CA ARG A 453 17.29 0.63 -21.59
C ARG A 453 16.42 0.13 -20.43
N PHE A 454 15.25 -0.46 -20.72
CA PHE A 454 14.24 -0.82 -19.72
C PHE A 454 13.74 -2.28 -19.90
N PRO A 455 14.61 -3.28 -19.70
CA PRO A 455 14.29 -4.68 -19.99
C PRO A 455 13.18 -5.27 -19.11
N ALA A 456 12.96 -4.73 -17.91
CA ALA A 456 11.92 -5.17 -16.97
C ALA A 456 10.60 -4.40 -17.08
N LEU A 457 10.51 -3.42 -17.99
CA LEU A 457 9.37 -2.52 -18.07
C LEU A 457 8.10 -3.28 -18.47
N THR A 458 7.07 -3.17 -17.64
CA THR A 458 5.73 -3.71 -17.88
C THR A 458 4.73 -2.60 -18.20
N THR A 459 4.94 -1.42 -17.61
CA THR A 459 4.03 -0.28 -17.72
C THR A 459 4.79 0.95 -18.18
N PHE A 460 4.37 1.51 -19.30
CA PHE A 460 4.83 2.80 -19.78
C PHE A 460 3.63 3.69 -20.06
N SER A 461 3.56 4.83 -19.38
CA SER A 461 2.52 5.83 -19.59
C SER A 461 3.14 7.17 -19.93
N PHE A 462 2.47 7.87 -20.85
CA PHE A 462 2.78 9.24 -21.21
C PHE A 462 1.53 9.91 -21.77
N THR A 463 1.45 11.23 -21.60
CA THR A 463 0.30 12.02 -22.08
C THR A 463 0.59 12.54 -23.48
N PRO A 464 0.10 11.94 -24.58
CA PRO A 464 0.43 12.42 -25.92
C PRO A 464 0.00 13.88 -26.10
N VAL A 465 0.90 14.75 -26.57
CA VAL A 465 0.52 16.10 -27.01
C VAL A 465 -0.28 15.97 -28.29
N THR A 466 -1.61 15.89 -28.22
CA THR A 466 -2.43 15.96 -29.43
C THR A 466 -2.46 17.40 -29.94
N PRO A 467 -1.94 17.69 -31.15
CA PRO A 467 -2.14 18.99 -31.77
C PRO A 467 -3.65 19.23 -31.90
N GLN A 468 -4.12 20.43 -31.54
CA GLN A 468 -5.55 20.78 -31.60
C GLN A 468 -6.18 20.34 -32.94
N GLY A 469 -7.14 19.40 -32.88
CA GLY A 469 -7.89 18.92 -34.05
C GLY A 469 -7.36 17.66 -34.75
N GLN A 470 -6.30 17.00 -34.25
CA GLN A 470 -5.83 15.72 -34.80
C GLN A 470 -6.40 14.49 -34.05
N ARG A 471 -6.45 13.35 -34.76
CA ARG A 471 -6.82 12.04 -34.19
C ARG A 471 -5.83 11.66 -33.08
N ALA A 472 -6.30 10.90 -32.09
CA ALA A 472 -5.47 10.38 -31.01
C ALA A 472 -4.24 9.65 -31.55
N ASP A 473 -3.07 9.97 -30.99
CA ASP A 473 -1.79 9.34 -31.33
C ASP A 473 -1.87 7.81 -31.12
N PRO A 474 -1.51 6.98 -32.12
CA PRO A 474 -1.49 5.53 -31.95
C PRO A 474 -0.34 5.02 -31.06
N LEU A 475 0.67 5.83 -30.73
CA LEU A 475 1.85 5.41 -29.97
C LEU A 475 1.53 4.76 -28.62
N PRO A 476 0.67 5.31 -27.74
CA PRO A 476 0.35 4.67 -26.46
C PRO A 476 -0.17 3.24 -26.64
N ARG A 477 -1.04 3.03 -27.64
CA ARG A 477 -1.58 1.69 -27.95
C ARG A 477 -0.51 0.76 -28.50
N LYS A 478 0.41 1.25 -29.33
CA LYS A 478 1.53 0.47 -29.86
C LYS A 478 2.49 0.04 -28.75
N VAL A 479 2.88 0.98 -27.87
CA VAL A 479 3.78 0.66 -26.75
C VAL A 479 3.11 -0.29 -25.77
N HIS A 480 1.85 -0.05 -25.39
CA HIS A 480 1.13 -0.96 -24.50
C HIS A 480 1.09 -2.38 -25.07
N ARG A 481 0.72 -2.54 -26.35
CA ARG A 481 0.72 -3.84 -27.03
C ARG A 481 2.11 -4.49 -27.03
N HIS A 482 3.16 -3.71 -27.30
CA HIS A 482 4.54 -4.19 -27.29
C HIS A 482 4.95 -4.73 -25.90
N LEU A 483 4.68 -3.96 -24.84
CA LEU A 483 4.99 -4.37 -23.47
C LEU A 483 4.18 -5.61 -23.05
N SER A 484 2.90 -5.71 -23.40
CA SER A 484 2.09 -6.91 -23.13
C SER A 484 2.64 -8.16 -23.82
N GLN A 485 3.26 -8.02 -25.00
CA GLN A 485 3.86 -9.15 -25.74
C GLN A 485 5.16 -9.67 -25.11
N ARG A 486 5.83 -8.89 -24.25
CA ARG A 486 7.03 -9.34 -23.54
C ARG A 486 6.75 -10.47 -22.54
N GLY A 487 5.48 -10.70 -22.18
CA GLY A 487 5.08 -11.77 -21.25
C GLY A 487 5.58 -11.55 -19.81
N LEU A 488 5.98 -10.32 -19.49
CA LEU A 488 6.33 -9.90 -18.14
C LEU A 488 5.04 -9.66 -17.36
N TRP A 489 4.87 -10.41 -16.29
CA TRP A 489 3.75 -10.23 -15.37
C TRP A 489 4.11 -9.16 -14.36
N LEU A 490 3.16 -8.27 -14.05
CA LEU A 490 3.30 -7.31 -12.96
C LEU A 490 3.62 -8.06 -11.67
N SER A 491 4.85 -7.93 -11.19
CA SER A 491 5.23 -8.43 -9.89
C SER A 491 4.75 -7.41 -8.87
N TRP A 492 3.56 -7.64 -8.31
CA TRP A 492 3.09 -6.82 -7.20
C TRP A 492 4.05 -7.02 -6.04
N SER A 493 4.72 -5.93 -5.65
CA SER A 493 5.43 -5.94 -4.38
C SER A 493 4.48 -5.45 -3.30
N PRO A 494 4.44 -6.15 -2.15
CA PRO A 494 3.70 -5.65 -1.02
C PRO A 494 4.20 -4.23 -0.74
N THR A 495 3.26 -3.30 -0.49
CA THR A 495 3.65 -1.98 0.01
C THR A 495 4.41 -2.17 1.32
N LEU A 496 5.34 -1.26 1.62
CA LEU A 496 6.15 -1.32 2.84
C LEU A 496 5.26 -1.39 4.10
N GLU A 497 4.09 -0.76 4.04
CA GLU A 497 3.06 -0.84 5.07
C GLU A 497 2.47 -2.23 5.25
N ASN A 498 2.18 -2.93 4.15
CA ASN A 498 1.68 -4.30 4.19
C ASN A 498 2.73 -5.22 4.83
N GLU A 499 4.02 -4.98 4.61
CA GLU A 499 5.09 -5.75 5.27
C GLU A 499 5.06 -5.59 6.80
N LEU A 500 4.84 -4.36 7.30
CA LEU A 500 4.76 -4.13 8.74
C LEU A 500 3.59 -4.91 9.35
N THR A 501 2.41 -4.84 8.74
CA THR A 501 1.23 -5.56 9.25
C THR A 501 1.38 -7.07 9.11
N ALA A 502 1.95 -7.55 8.00
CA ALA A 502 2.23 -8.96 7.79
C ALA A 502 3.15 -9.53 8.91
N ARG A 503 4.18 -8.79 9.34
CA ARG A 503 5.09 -9.19 10.43
C ARG A 503 4.38 -9.35 11.78
N LEU A 504 3.32 -8.59 12.04
CA LEU A 504 2.53 -8.73 13.27
C LEU A 504 1.66 -9.98 13.29
N ILE A 505 1.15 -10.36 12.13
CA ILE A 505 0.22 -11.47 11.93
C ILE A 505 0.98 -12.79 11.79
N GLU A 506 2.12 -12.78 11.10
CA GLU A 506 2.95 -13.95 10.85
C GLU A 506 4.40 -13.78 11.36
N PRO A 507 4.67 -13.94 12.66
CA PRO A 507 6.00 -13.75 13.23
C PRO A 507 7.04 -14.84 12.84
N VAL A 508 6.78 -15.69 11.85
CA VAL A 508 7.57 -16.90 11.60
C VAL A 508 8.83 -16.61 10.79
N ARG A 509 10.00 -16.87 11.42
CA ARG A 509 11.32 -16.93 10.79
C ARG A 509 11.32 -17.95 9.62
N GLY A 510 11.62 -17.48 8.42
CA GLY A 510 11.81 -18.32 7.21
C GLY A 510 10.61 -18.38 6.25
N SER A 511 9.53 -17.66 6.52
CA SER A 511 8.53 -17.32 5.49
C SER A 511 9.17 -16.34 4.49
N ARG A 512 8.80 -16.42 3.20
CA ARG A 512 9.35 -15.61 2.08
C ARG A 512 9.27 -14.07 2.28
N PHE A 513 8.67 -13.60 3.36
CA PHE A 513 8.47 -12.19 3.71
C PHE A 513 9.36 -11.68 4.85
N ASN A 514 10.50 -12.33 5.10
CA ASN A 514 11.54 -11.75 5.93
C ASN A 514 12.63 -11.14 5.03
N PRO A 515 12.55 -9.87 4.61
CA PRO A 515 13.55 -9.23 3.75
C PRO A 515 14.92 -9.04 4.44
N LEU A 516 15.12 -9.60 5.64
CA LEU A 516 16.35 -9.52 6.44
C LEU A 516 16.87 -10.90 6.89
N SER A 517 16.63 -11.97 6.13
CA SER A 517 17.38 -13.24 6.27
C SER A 517 18.15 -13.59 5.02
#